data_AF-A0A9X2G4X8-F1
#
_entry.id   AF-A0A9X2G4X8-F1
#
_cell.length_a   1.000
_cell.length_b   1.000
_cell.length_c   1.000
_cell.angle_alpha   90.00
_cell.angle_beta   90.00
_cell.angle_gamma   90.00
#
_symmetry.space_group_name_H-M   'P 1'
#
loop_
_entity.id
_entity.type
_entity.pdbx_description
1 polymer ?
#
loop_
_entity_poly.entity_id
_entity_poly.type
_entity_poly.pdbx_seq_one_letter_code
_entity_poly.pdbx_strand_id
1 'polypeptide(L)'
;MTTTEAPPRPARQRRTARNAQTNDYFDLVERANAAGLMGRRAGWYVGRTAVVAGALALAFVLLLTLGQTWWQLAVAAFFGVVFTQAAFLAHDGGHMQVFANGRRNEWFSRIIGNLVVGLSIGWWNRKHNRHHGHPNVIGKDGDIDTGALVFVPGEEVGRTGFLGWVTRRQGWLFFPMLALFGPVLHANSVQTLATVPGIKHRVWESVLLGVRLIGFPVLVVLTLGPALGLSFLAVQLVVFGVYMGATFAPNHKGMPLLPKDNTVDFLRRQVLTSRNIRGGRFVEYAMGGLNYQVEHHVFPRMPSVNLRHARPIVQAFCAEKNIPYTETGLMESYQIIVEYLNRVGLGYADPMDCPIAAQYR
;
A
#
# COMPACT_ATOMS: atom_id res chain seq x y z
N MET A 1 6.96 -37.90 -54.59
CA MET A 1 7.53 -37.71 -53.25
C MET A 1 7.50 -36.22 -52.94
N THR A 2 6.48 -35.78 -52.21
CA THR A 2 6.36 -34.40 -51.72
C THR A 2 6.64 -34.43 -50.23
N THR A 3 7.82 -33.98 -49.84
CA THR A 3 8.22 -33.83 -48.44
C THR A 3 7.57 -32.57 -47.87
N THR A 4 6.59 -32.75 -47.00
CA THR A 4 6.01 -31.67 -46.19
C THR A 4 7.00 -31.33 -45.07
N GLU A 5 7.67 -30.18 -45.16
CA GLU A 5 8.45 -29.62 -44.04
C GLU A 5 7.51 -29.24 -42.89
N ALA A 6 7.78 -29.78 -41.70
CA ALA A 6 7.09 -29.39 -40.49
C ALA A 6 7.52 -27.98 -40.05
N PRO A 7 6.59 -27.11 -39.61
CA PRO A 7 6.93 -25.75 -39.19
C PRO A 7 7.84 -25.76 -37.94
N PRO A 8 8.74 -24.79 -37.80
CA PRO A 8 9.68 -24.73 -36.68
C PRO A 8 8.91 -24.58 -35.35
N ARG A 9 9.24 -25.43 -34.37
CA ARG A 9 8.60 -25.40 -33.04
C ARG A 9 8.87 -24.07 -32.32
N PRO A 10 7.85 -23.40 -31.75
CA PRO A 10 7.94 -22.07 -31.12
C PRO A 10 8.74 -22.02 -29.80
N ALA A 11 9.25 -23.15 -29.31
CA ALA A 11 9.90 -23.24 -28.00
C ALA A 11 11.21 -22.43 -27.89
N ARG A 12 11.99 -22.30 -28.98
CA ARG A 12 13.30 -21.63 -28.95
C ARG A 12 13.17 -20.10 -28.85
N GLN A 13 12.27 -19.49 -29.63
CA GLN A 13 11.97 -18.05 -29.57
C GLN A 13 11.33 -17.64 -28.23
N ARG A 14 10.43 -18.47 -27.69
CA ARG A 14 9.82 -18.20 -26.38
C ARG A 14 10.85 -18.25 -25.25
N ARG A 15 11.86 -19.13 -25.35
CA ARG A 15 12.97 -19.22 -24.39
C ARG A 15 13.92 -18.02 -24.49
N THR A 16 14.26 -17.56 -25.70
CA THR A 16 15.13 -16.39 -25.89
C THR A 16 14.46 -15.09 -25.43
N ALA A 17 13.16 -14.91 -25.72
CA ALA A 17 12.40 -13.76 -25.24
C ALA A 17 12.31 -13.70 -23.71
N ARG A 18 12.03 -14.84 -23.05
CA ARG A 18 11.99 -14.93 -21.58
C ARG A 18 13.34 -14.64 -20.92
N ASN A 19 14.44 -15.10 -21.53
CA ASN A 19 15.79 -14.80 -21.06
C ASN A 19 16.11 -13.29 -21.22
N ALA A 20 15.75 -12.68 -22.35
CA ALA A 20 15.95 -11.24 -22.56
C ALA A 20 15.16 -10.38 -21.54
N GLN A 21 13.90 -10.73 -21.25
CA GLN A 21 13.10 -10.03 -20.24
C GLN A 21 13.63 -10.21 -18.80
N THR A 22 14.18 -11.39 -18.49
CA THR A 22 14.83 -11.62 -17.19
C THR A 22 16.08 -10.75 -17.06
N ASN A 23 16.83 -10.56 -18.15
CA ASN A 23 18.01 -9.69 -18.18
C ASN A 23 17.64 -8.20 -17.99
N ASP A 24 16.48 -7.75 -18.48
CA ASP A 24 16.02 -6.36 -18.30
C ASP A 24 15.95 -5.95 -16.82
N TYR A 25 15.43 -6.83 -15.95
CA TYR A 25 15.36 -6.53 -14.52
C TYR A 25 16.76 -6.39 -13.91
N PHE A 26 17.68 -7.30 -14.24
CA PHE A 26 19.04 -7.26 -13.70
C PHE A 26 19.84 -6.05 -14.19
N ASP A 27 19.68 -5.63 -15.45
CA ASP A 27 20.24 -4.38 -15.98
C ASP A 27 19.74 -3.18 -15.16
N LEU A 28 18.43 -3.10 -14.92
CA LEU A 28 17.87 -2.02 -14.12
C LEU A 28 18.37 -2.03 -12.66
N VAL A 29 18.56 -3.22 -12.06
CA VAL A 29 19.19 -3.36 -10.74
C VAL A 29 20.65 -2.89 -10.75
N GLU A 30 21.41 -3.19 -11.79
CA GLU A 30 22.80 -2.75 -11.92
C GLU A 30 22.89 -1.23 -12.01
N ARG A 31 22.05 -0.58 -12.82
CA ARG A 31 21.97 0.89 -12.91
C ARG A 31 21.66 1.54 -11.57
N ALA A 32 20.71 0.98 -10.81
CA ALA A 32 20.36 1.48 -9.48
C ALA A 32 21.50 1.31 -8.45
N ASN A 33 22.25 0.21 -8.54
CA ASN A 33 23.44 -0.02 -7.70
C ASN A 33 24.60 0.92 -8.07
N ALA A 34 24.86 1.11 -9.37
CA ALA A 34 25.88 2.04 -9.86
C ALA A 34 25.60 3.49 -9.42
N ALA A 35 24.33 3.87 -9.34
CA ALA A 35 23.90 5.16 -8.80
C ALA A 35 23.95 5.25 -7.26
N GLY A 36 24.36 4.19 -6.56
CA GLY A 36 24.47 4.16 -5.09
C GLY A 36 23.14 4.22 -4.34
N LEU A 37 22.01 3.92 -5.00
CA LEU A 37 20.68 4.10 -4.44
C LEU A 37 20.24 2.97 -3.50
N MET A 38 20.89 1.80 -3.57
CA MET A 38 20.56 0.66 -2.70
C MET A 38 21.23 0.73 -1.31
N GLY A 39 22.15 1.68 -1.11
CA GLY A 39 22.86 1.87 0.16
C GLY A 39 21.95 2.36 1.29
N ARG A 40 22.27 1.98 2.53
CA ARG A 40 21.49 2.38 3.72
C ARG A 40 21.52 3.89 3.94
N ARG A 41 20.39 4.42 4.41
CA ARG A 41 20.23 5.84 4.77
C ARG A 41 19.89 5.99 6.27
N ALA A 42 20.83 5.61 7.13
CA ALA A 42 20.62 5.56 8.58
C ALA A 42 20.21 6.93 9.16
N GLY A 43 20.90 8.02 8.78
CA GLY A 43 20.58 9.37 9.24
C GLY A 43 19.15 9.82 8.88
N TRP A 44 18.68 9.45 7.69
CA TRP A 44 17.29 9.71 7.28
C TRP A 44 16.29 9.00 8.20
N TYR A 45 16.47 7.71 8.44
CA TYR A 45 15.55 6.95 9.29
C TYR A 45 15.63 7.38 10.75
N VAL A 46 16.81 7.71 11.28
CA VAL A 46 16.94 8.27 12.64
C VAL A 46 16.16 9.58 12.75
N GLY A 47 16.34 10.51 11.80
CA GLY A 47 15.61 11.78 11.79
C GLY A 47 14.10 11.58 11.66
N ARG A 48 13.65 10.74 10.73
CA ARG A 48 12.22 10.45 10.53
C ARG A 48 11.59 9.80 11.76
N THR A 49 12.27 8.84 12.38
CA THR A 49 11.80 8.21 13.62
C THR A 49 11.76 9.20 14.78
N ALA A 50 12.76 10.08 14.92
CA ALA A 50 12.77 11.10 15.96
C ALA A 50 11.61 12.10 15.80
N VAL A 51 11.33 12.55 14.57
CA VAL A 51 10.20 13.44 14.28
C VAL A 51 8.86 12.77 14.62
N VAL A 52 8.65 11.53 14.17
CA VAL A 52 7.40 10.79 14.47
C VAL A 52 7.25 10.51 15.96
N ALA A 53 8.34 10.12 16.64
CA ALA A 53 8.34 9.90 18.09
C ALA A 53 8.08 11.18 18.89
N GLY A 54 8.69 12.30 18.48
CA GLY A 54 8.44 13.61 19.09
C GLY A 54 7.00 14.09 18.89
N ALA A 55 6.45 13.91 17.69
CA ALA A 55 5.05 14.21 17.40
C ALA A 55 4.10 13.34 18.24
N LEU A 56 4.41 12.04 18.39
CA LEU A 56 3.63 11.15 19.24
C LEU A 56 3.70 11.54 20.72
N ALA A 57 4.89 11.89 21.22
CA ALA A 57 5.07 12.38 22.58
C ALA A 57 4.26 13.66 22.83
N LEU A 58 4.32 14.61 21.89
CA LEU A 58 3.50 15.82 21.94
C LEU A 58 2.00 15.50 21.97
N ALA A 59 1.53 14.55 21.14
CA ALA A 59 0.14 14.14 21.13
C ALA A 59 -0.32 13.58 22.49
N PHE A 60 0.53 12.77 23.16
CA PHE A 60 0.25 12.28 24.50
C PHE A 60 0.28 13.38 25.57
N VAL A 61 1.23 14.31 25.51
CA VAL A 61 1.27 15.47 26.41
C VAL A 61 -0.04 16.25 26.29
N LEU A 62 -0.46 16.59 25.06
CA LEU A 62 -1.71 17.29 24.82
C LEU A 62 -2.92 16.51 25.32
N LEU A 63 -3.00 15.20 25.06
CA LEU A 63 -4.08 14.34 25.58
C LEU A 63 -4.21 14.45 27.11
N LEU A 64 -3.07 14.41 27.82
CA LEU A 64 -3.04 14.36 29.28
C LEU A 64 -3.18 15.74 29.96
N THR A 65 -2.71 16.82 29.32
CA THR A 65 -2.65 18.15 29.96
C THR A 65 -3.73 19.12 29.50
N LEU A 66 -4.37 18.90 28.35
CA LEU A 66 -5.37 19.83 27.79
C LEU A 66 -6.74 19.74 28.51
N GLY A 67 -6.92 18.75 29.38
CA GLY A 67 -8.17 18.50 30.10
C GLY A 67 -9.30 18.00 29.20
N GLN A 68 -10.53 17.99 29.74
CA GLN A 68 -11.73 17.52 29.04
C GLN A 68 -12.35 18.62 28.17
N THR A 69 -11.60 19.08 27.17
CA THR A 69 -12.06 20.11 26.22
C THR A 69 -12.31 19.52 24.84
N TRP A 70 -13.19 20.15 24.04
CA TRP A 70 -13.45 19.71 22.66
C TRP A 70 -12.24 19.83 21.73
N TRP A 71 -11.22 20.60 22.10
CA TRP A 71 -9.92 20.62 21.40
C TRP A 71 -9.22 19.25 21.40
N GLN A 72 -9.61 18.32 22.27
CA GLN A 72 -9.18 16.93 22.22
C GLN A 72 -9.54 16.25 20.89
N LEU A 73 -10.56 16.69 20.16
CA LEU A 73 -10.85 16.17 18.82
C LEU A 73 -9.78 16.58 17.78
N ALA A 74 -9.16 17.75 17.93
CA ALA A 74 -8.01 18.13 17.12
C ALA A 74 -6.77 17.29 17.48
N VAL A 75 -6.58 16.99 18.77
CA VAL A 75 -5.53 16.05 19.24
C VAL A 75 -5.78 14.64 18.67
N ALA A 76 -7.04 14.18 18.62
CA ALA A 76 -7.41 12.90 18.01
C ALA A 76 -7.04 12.84 16.52
N ALA A 77 -7.35 13.90 15.77
CA ALA A 77 -6.96 14.01 14.36
C ALA A 77 -5.43 13.99 14.21
N PHE A 78 -4.71 14.68 15.09
CA PHE A 78 -3.25 14.66 15.12
C PHE A 78 -2.69 13.26 15.38
N PHE A 79 -3.24 12.50 16.34
CA PHE A 79 -2.91 11.08 16.53
C PHE A 79 -3.14 10.27 15.25
N GLY A 80 -4.26 10.48 14.56
CA GLY A 80 -4.55 9.80 13.30
C GLY A 80 -3.45 10.02 12.25
N VAL A 81 -2.98 11.28 12.11
CA VAL A 81 -1.87 11.65 11.21
C VAL A 81 -0.55 11.01 11.63
N VAL A 82 -0.21 11.09 12.92
CA VAL A 82 1.04 10.52 13.47
C VAL A 82 1.07 9.01 13.32
N PHE A 83 -0.06 8.31 13.54
CA PHE A 83 -0.15 6.86 13.33
C PHE A 83 0.02 6.46 11.87
N THR A 84 -0.50 7.22 10.91
CA THR A 84 -0.23 6.98 9.49
C THR A 84 1.25 7.16 9.15
N GLN A 85 1.89 8.22 9.67
CA GLN A 85 3.33 8.43 9.47
C GLN A 85 4.18 7.33 10.12
N ALA A 86 3.77 6.84 11.30
CA ALA A 86 4.38 5.67 11.93
C ALA A 86 4.18 4.38 11.09
N ALA A 87 3.03 4.22 10.43
CA ALA A 87 2.79 3.08 9.54
C ALA A 87 3.78 3.03 8.38
N PHE A 88 4.17 4.18 7.82
CA PHE A 88 5.22 4.22 6.78
C PHE A 88 6.60 3.79 7.32
N LEU A 89 6.95 4.14 8.56
CA LEU A 89 8.17 3.62 9.19
C LEU A 89 8.11 2.10 9.40
N ALA A 90 6.95 1.59 9.86
CA ALA A 90 6.75 0.15 10.02
C ALA A 90 6.85 -0.59 8.67
N HIS A 91 6.27 -0.02 7.62
CA HIS A 91 6.37 -0.49 6.24
C HIS A 91 7.82 -0.57 5.76
N ASP A 92 8.59 0.50 5.90
CA ASP A 92 10.01 0.54 5.48
C ASP A 92 10.85 -0.47 6.27
N GLY A 93 10.55 -0.65 7.56
CA GLY A 93 11.13 -1.72 8.37
C GLY A 93 10.75 -3.12 7.85
N GLY A 94 9.49 -3.32 7.45
CA GLY A 94 9.01 -4.58 6.90
C GLY A 94 9.70 -4.97 5.59
N HIS A 95 10.07 -3.97 4.79
CA HIS A 95 10.87 -4.13 3.57
C HIS A 95 12.38 -4.19 3.79
N MET A 96 12.82 -4.27 5.04
CA MET A 96 14.23 -4.33 5.40
C MET A 96 15.02 -3.12 4.91
N GLN A 97 14.43 -1.92 4.90
CA GLN A 97 15.07 -0.68 4.40
C GLN A 97 15.89 0.06 5.47
N VAL A 98 15.52 -0.10 6.75
CA VAL A 98 16.01 0.74 7.86
C VAL A 98 17.40 0.32 8.35
N PHE A 99 17.57 -0.97 8.68
CA PHE A 99 18.83 -1.50 9.23
C PHE A 99 19.54 -2.43 8.24
N ALA A 100 20.85 -2.60 8.42
CA ALA A 100 21.59 -3.65 7.71
C ALA A 100 21.18 -5.06 8.16
N ASN A 101 20.84 -5.22 9.45
CA ASN A 101 20.44 -6.49 10.04
C ASN A 101 18.92 -6.73 9.89
N GLY A 102 18.54 -7.87 9.31
CA GLY A 102 17.14 -8.24 9.09
C GLY A 102 16.33 -8.37 10.38
N ARG A 103 16.89 -8.98 11.44
CA ARG A 103 16.20 -9.11 12.73
C ARG A 103 15.88 -7.77 13.36
N ARG A 104 16.77 -6.77 13.23
CA ARG A 104 16.50 -5.39 13.72
C ARG A 104 15.36 -4.74 12.96
N ASN A 105 15.31 -4.90 11.63
CA ASN A 105 14.18 -4.42 10.80
C ASN A 105 12.86 -5.08 11.19
N GLU A 106 12.85 -6.41 11.36
CA GLU A 106 11.66 -7.16 11.77
C GLU A 106 11.11 -6.66 13.12
N TRP A 107 11.98 -6.44 14.11
CA TRP A 107 11.55 -5.95 15.42
C TRP A 107 11.15 -4.48 15.40
N PHE A 108 11.85 -3.64 14.65
CA PHE A 108 11.47 -2.24 14.45
C PHE A 108 10.08 -2.13 13.82
N SER A 109 9.85 -2.86 12.73
CA SER A 109 8.56 -2.95 12.07
C SER A 109 7.49 -3.46 13.02
N ARG A 110 7.76 -4.53 13.78
CA ARG A 110 6.80 -5.12 14.73
C ARG A 110 6.45 -4.19 15.87
N ILE A 111 7.43 -3.50 16.45
CA ILE A 111 7.17 -2.55 17.54
C ILE A 111 6.30 -1.42 16.99
N ILE A 112 6.70 -0.75 15.91
CA ILE A 112 5.95 0.40 15.40
C ILE A 112 4.57 -0.05 14.85
N GLY A 113 4.53 -1.08 14.03
CA GLY A 113 3.32 -1.61 13.43
C GLY A 113 2.32 -2.09 14.49
N ASN A 114 2.72 -2.97 15.42
CA ASN A 114 1.78 -3.52 16.39
C ASN A 114 1.46 -2.52 17.52
N LEU A 115 2.47 -1.91 18.16
CA LEU A 115 2.28 -1.09 19.35
C LEU A 115 1.78 0.32 19.04
N VAL A 116 2.33 0.98 18.01
CA VAL A 116 1.98 2.37 17.71
C VAL A 116 0.79 2.43 16.77
N VAL A 117 0.83 1.66 15.68
CA VAL A 117 -0.21 1.72 14.64
C VAL A 117 -1.41 0.84 14.98
N GLY A 118 -1.20 -0.33 15.60
CA GLY A 118 -2.26 -1.31 15.84
C GLY A 118 -2.46 -2.27 14.67
N LEU A 119 -1.38 -2.55 13.93
CA LEU A 119 -1.35 -3.41 12.76
C LEU A 119 -0.42 -4.60 13.00
N SER A 120 -0.93 -5.82 12.86
CA SER A 120 -0.09 -7.01 12.93
C SER A 120 0.87 -7.06 11.75
N ILE A 121 2.17 -6.98 12.02
CA ILE A 121 3.20 -7.17 11.00
C ILE A 121 3.18 -8.60 10.44
N GLY A 122 2.76 -9.59 11.22
CA GLY A 122 2.49 -10.94 10.73
C GLY A 122 1.40 -10.97 9.65
N TRP A 123 0.26 -10.29 9.86
CA TRP A 123 -0.79 -10.15 8.84
C TRP A 123 -0.28 -9.36 7.63
N TRP A 124 0.31 -8.19 7.88
CA TRP A 124 0.78 -7.28 6.85
C TRP A 124 1.81 -7.95 5.94
N ASN A 125 2.83 -8.61 6.48
CA ASN A 125 3.85 -9.30 5.68
C ASN A 125 3.25 -10.35 4.73
N ARG A 126 2.27 -11.15 5.18
CA ARG A 126 1.67 -12.17 4.31
C ARG A 126 0.87 -11.54 3.17
N LYS A 127 0.05 -10.53 3.48
CA LYS A 127 -0.78 -9.82 2.49
C LYS A 127 0.11 -9.03 1.52
N HIS A 128 0.99 -8.21 2.07
CA HIS A 128 1.82 -7.24 1.36
C HIS A 128 2.89 -7.90 0.51
N ASN A 129 3.52 -9.00 0.96
CA ASN A 129 4.47 -9.75 0.13
C ASN A 129 3.79 -10.43 -1.06
N ARG A 130 2.54 -10.90 -0.87
CA ARG A 130 1.73 -11.47 -1.96
C ARG A 130 1.41 -10.39 -3.00
N HIS A 131 1.02 -9.20 -2.56
CA HIS A 131 0.83 -8.02 -3.40
C HIS A 131 2.12 -7.66 -4.17
N HIS A 132 3.27 -7.50 -3.52
CA HIS A 132 4.52 -7.18 -4.21
C HIS A 132 4.98 -8.24 -5.22
N GLY A 133 4.74 -9.53 -4.96
CA GLY A 133 5.08 -10.58 -5.92
C GLY A 133 4.19 -10.58 -7.16
N HIS A 134 2.93 -10.17 -7.00
CA HIS A 134 1.90 -10.31 -8.03
C HIS A 134 0.90 -9.13 -8.02
N PRO A 135 1.33 -7.87 -8.13
CA PRO A 135 0.42 -6.73 -8.02
C PRO A 135 -0.63 -6.77 -9.14
N ASN A 136 -1.88 -6.45 -8.79
CA ASN A 136 -3.07 -6.51 -9.63
C ASN A 136 -3.25 -7.83 -10.42
N VAL A 137 -2.68 -8.95 -9.97
CA VAL A 137 -2.94 -10.25 -10.60
C VAL A 137 -4.17 -10.89 -9.98
N ILE A 138 -5.21 -11.12 -10.77
CA ILE A 138 -6.50 -11.68 -10.33
C ILE A 138 -6.29 -13.04 -9.66
N GLY A 139 -6.87 -13.20 -8.46
CA GLY A 139 -6.71 -14.39 -7.62
C GLY A 139 -5.33 -14.57 -6.99
N LYS A 140 -4.39 -13.64 -7.21
CA LYS A 140 -3.07 -13.65 -6.58
C LYS A 140 -2.76 -12.39 -5.78
N ASP A 141 -3.35 -11.25 -6.06
CA ASP A 141 -3.18 -10.04 -5.25
C ASP A 141 -4.32 -9.88 -4.26
N GLY A 142 -4.00 -9.85 -2.96
CA GLY A 142 -5.01 -9.66 -1.92
C GLY A 142 -5.56 -8.23 -1.85
N ASP A 143 -4.91 -7.27 -2.50
CA ASP A 143 -5.35 -5.87 -2.48
C ASP A 143 -6.56 -5.63 -3.38
N ILE A 144 -6.83 -6.50 -4.34
CA ILE A 144 -7.98 -6.43 -5.26
C ILE A 144 -9.08 -7.45 -4.94
N ASP A 145 -8.91 -8.26 -3.88
CA ASP A 145 -9.93 -9.23 -3.45
C ASP A 145 -11.26 -8.49 -3.15
N THR A 146 -12.37 -9.02 -3.66
CA THR A 146 -13.70 -8.43 -3.45
C THR A 146 -14.11 -8.50 -1.97
N GLY A 147 -14.45 -7.33 -1.43
CA GLY A 147 -14.96 -7.15 -0.08
C GLY A 147 -16.15 -6.21 -0.11
N ALA A 148 -16.16 -5.16 0.70
CA ALA A 148 -17.20 -4.14 0.60
C ALA A 148 -17.20 -3.40 -0.76
N LEU A 149 -16.03 -3.35 -1.42
CA LEU A 149 -15.83 -2.83 -2.77
C LEU A 149 -15.51 -3.99 -3.72
N VAL A 150 -15.86 -3.82 -4.99
CA VAL A 150 -15.53 -4.70 -6.11
C VAL A 150 -14.49 -4.00 -6.97
N PHE A 151 -13.32 -4.61 -7.12
CA PHE A 151 -12.25 -4.07 -7.96
C PHE A 151 -12.11 -4.83 -9.27
N VAL A 152 -12.55 -6.09 -9.34
CA VAL A 152 -12.40 -6.95 -10.52
C VAL A 152 -13.74 -6.97 -11.28
N PRO A 153 -13.76 -6.61 -12.58
CA PRO A 153 -14.98 -6.72 -13.37
C PRO A 153 -15.52 -8.15 -13.44
N GLY A 154 -16.84 -8.30 -13.36
CA GLY A 154 -17.55 -9.57 -13.28
C GLY A 154 -17.81 -10.05 -11.84
N GLU A 155 -17.05 -9.57 -10.85
CA GLU A 155 -17.28 -9.93 -9.43
C GLU A 155 -18.42 -9.12 -8.78
N GLU A 156 -18.96 -8.11 -9.47
CA GLU A 156 -20.17 -7.41 -9.09
C GLU A 156 -21.45 -8.22 -9.36
N VAL A 157 -21.37 -9.22 -10.23
CA VAL A 157 -22.52 -10.03 -10.66
C VAL A 157 -23.07 -10.80 -9.45
N GLY A 158 -24.40 -10.71 -9.26
CA GLY A 158 -25.09 -11.37 -8.15
C GLY A 158 -25.12 -10.59 -6.83
N ARG A 159 -24.50 -9.40 -6.74
CA ARG A 159 -24.60 -8.56 -5.54
C ARG A 159 -25.96 -7.86 -5.46
N THR A 160 -26.79 -8.29 -4.49
CA THR A 160 -28.13 -7.75 -4.26
C THR A 160 -28.23 -6.98 -2.93
N GLY A 161 -29.40 -6.41 -2.63
CA GLY A 161 -29.66 -5.70 -1.38
C GLY A 161 -28.71 -4.51 -1.14
N PHE A 162 -28.29 -4.34 0.12
CA PHE A 162 -27.41 -3.24 0.53
C PHE A 162 -26.04 -3.29 -0.15
N LEU A 163 -25.41 -4.47 -0.26
CA LEU A 163 -24.11 -4.61 -0.94
C LEU A 163 -24.22 -4.33 -2.45
N GLY A 164 -25.33 -4.70 -3.08
CA GLY A 164 -25.62 -4.29 -4.45
C GLY A 164 -25.78 -2.76 -4.58
N TRP A 165 -26.46 -2.11 -3.63
CA TRP A 165 -26.60 -0.65 -3.59
C TRP A 165 -25.25 0.06 -3.44
N VAL A 166 -24.37 -0.44 -2.55
CA VAL A 166 -23.00 0.05 -2.36
C VAL A 166 -22.20 -0.15 -3.64
N THR A 167 -22.23 -1.36 -4.21
CA THR A 167 -21.45 -1.71 -5.42
C THR A 167 -21.82 -0.81 -6.60
N ARG A 168 -23.10 -0.51 -6.83
CA ARG A 168 -23.53 0.42 -7.90
C ARG A 168 -23.13 1.89 -7.68
N ARG A 169 -22.63 2.25 -6.49
CA ARG A 169 -22.24 3.61 -6.08
C ARG A 169 -20.81 3.67 -5.55
N GLN A 170 -20.05 2.60 -5.72
CA GLN A 170 -18.82 2.39 -4.98
C GLN A 170 -17.72 3.40 -5.30
N GLY A 171 -17.74 4.04 -6.47
CA GLY A 171 -16.83 5.13 -6.79
C GLY A 171 -17.04 6.33 -5.86
N TRP A 172 -18.28 6.80 -5.70
CA TRP A 172 -18.59 7.92 -4.79
C TRP A 172 -18.48 7.54 -3.32
N LEU A 173 -18.82 6.30 -2.97
CA LEU A 173 -18.72 5.80 -1.60
C LEU A 173 -17.28 5.47 -1.19
N PHE A 174 -16.32 5.44 -2.13
CA PHE A 174 -14.93 5.09 -1.87
C PHE A 174 -14.34 5.92 -0.70
N PHE A 175 -14.39 7.25 -0.78
CA PHE A 175 -13.82 8.13 0.25
C PHE A 175 -14.56 8.05 1.59
N PRO A 176 -15.90 8.13 1.66
CA PRO A 176 -16.62 7.88 2.91
C PRO A 176 -16.28 6.52 3.54
N MET A 177 -16.12 5.48 2.73
CA MET A 177 -15.76 4.15 3.23
C MET A 177 -14.32 4.07 3.75
N LEU A 178 -13.41 4.96 3.37
CA LEU A 178 -12.08 5.01 3.95
C LEU A 178 -12.10 5.34 5.45
N ALA A 179 -13.15 5.98 5.96
CA ALA A 179 -13.35 6.15 7.40
C ALA A 179 -13.39 4.81 8.17
N LEU A 180 -13.77 3.72 7.50
CA LEU A 180 -13.80 2.36 8.06
C LEU A 180 -12.49 1.59 7.82
N PHE A 181 -11.55 2.14 7.07
CA PHE A 181 -10.33 1.43 6.71
C PHE A 181 -9.45 1.12 7.93
N GLY A 182 -9.31 2.06 8.86
CA GLY A 182 -8.58 1.85 10.13
C GLY A 182 -9.14 0.66 10.94
N PRO A 183 -10.44 0.65 11.28
CA PRO A 183 -11.10 -0.49 11.90
C PRO A 183 -10.89 -1.82 11.17
N VAL A 184 -10.98 -1.83 9.83
CA VAL A 184 -10.73 -3.04 9.01
C VAL A 184 -9.30 -3.55 9.16
N LEU A 185 -8.30 -2.66 9.19
CA LEU A 185 -6.90 -3.04 9.43
C LEU A 185 -6.70 -3.66 10.82
N HIS A 186 -7.34 -3.10 11.85
CA HIS A 186 -7.29 -3.66 13.21
C HIS A 186 -7.99 -5.02 13.29
N ALA A 187 -9.18 -5.14 12.71
CA ALA A 187 -9.94 -6.39 12.69
C ALA A 187 -9.16 -7.52 12.00
N ASN A 188 -8.57 -7.24 10.84
CA ASN A 188 -7.72 -8.20 10.12
C ASN A 188 -6.49 -8.63 10.92
N SER A 189 -5.90 -7.69 11.68
CA SER A 189 -4.76 -7.95 12.55
C SER A 189 -5.14 -8.90 13.69
N VAL A 190 -6.24 -8.62 14.38
CA VAL A 190 -6.76 -9.47 15.46
C VAL A 190 -7.17 -10.85 14.93
N GLN A 191 -7.95 -10.89 13.85
CA GLN A 191 -8.39 -12.13 13.22
C GLN A 191 -7.18 -13.00 12.83
N THR A 192 -6.16 -12.41 12.22
CA THR A 192 -4.93 -13.13 11.86
C THR A 192 -4.25 -13.78 13.05
N LEU A 193 -4.07 -13.03 14.14
CA LEU A 193 -3.37 -13.54 15.31
C LEU A 193 -4.18 -14.64 16.00
N ALA A 194 -5.51 -14.55 15.94
CA ALA A 194 -6.42 -15.54 16.49
C ALA A 194 -6.50 -16.83 15.65
N THR A 195 -6.58 -16.72 14.32
CA THR A 195 -6.98 -17.87 13.47
C THR A 195 -5.84 -18.46 12.64
N VAL A 196 -4.81 -17.70 12.27
CA VAL A 196 -3.83 -18.18 11.29
C VAL A 196 -2.59 -18.74 11.98
N PRO A 197 -2.34 -20.06 11.93
CA PRO A 197 -1.18 -20.69 12.57
C PRO A 197 0.16 -20.21 11.98
N GLY A 198 1.25 -20.44 12.72
CA GLY A 198 2.60 -20.16 12.22
C GLY A 198 3.01 -18.68 12.19
N ILE A 199 2.27 -17.78 12.85
CA ILE A 199 2.73 -16.38 12.99
C ILE A 199 3.98 -16.31 13.85
N LYS A 200 5.08 -15.85 13.25
CA LYS A 200 6.35 -15.59 13.92
C LYS A 200 6.14 -14.57 15.05
N HIS A 201 6.58 -14.90 16.26
CA HIS A 201 6.44 -14.06 17.45
C HIS A 201 4.98 -13.67 17.79
N ARG A 202 4.00 -14.54 17.50
CA ARG A 202 2.57 -14.29 17.76
C ARG A 202 2.31 -13.70 19.15
N VAL A 203 2.91 -14.27 20.20
CA VAL A 203 2.69 -13.79 21.59
C VAL A 203 3.06 -12.31 21.72
N TRP A 204 4.24 -11.91 21.24
CA TRP A 204 4.67 -10.51 21.28
C TRP A 204 3.79 -9.61 20.41
N GLU A 205 3.38 -10.09 19.23
CA GLU A 205 2.44 -9.34 18.39
C GLU A 205 1.09 -9.12 19.08
N SER A 206 0.56 -10.15 19.76
CA SER A 206 -0.68 -10.06 20.52
C SER A 206 -0.57 -9.12 21.72
N VAL A 207 0.55 -9.14 22.46
CA VAL A 207 0.78 -8.24 23.59
C VAL A 207 0.85 -6.79 23.12
N LEU A 208 1.68 -6.49 22.12
CA LEU A 208 1.81 -5.12 21.59
C LEU A 208 0.50 -4.62 20.99
N LEU A 209 -0.21 -5.48 20.26
CA LEU A 209 -1.52 -5.14 19.70
C LEU A 209 -2.57 -4.93 20.81
N GLY A 210 -2.55 -5.73 21.87
CA GLY A 210 -3.43 -5.56 23.04
C GLY A 210 -3.19 -4.22 23.75
N VAL A 211 -1.93 -3.82 23.95
CA VAL A 211 -1.61 -2.49 24.49
C VAL A 211 -2.18 -1.39 23.60
N ARG A 212 -2.08 -1.52 22.27
CA ARG A 212 -2.59 -0.51 21.33
C ARG A 212 -4.11 -0.47 21.19
N LEU A 213 -4.76 -1.64 21.14
CA LEU A 213 -6.19 -1.75 20.84
C LEU A 213 -7.08 -1.80 22.09
N ILE A 214 -6.50 -2.05 23.26
CA ILE A 214 -7.20 -2.04 24.55
C ILE A 214 -6.63 -0.95 25.44
N GLY A 215 -5.31 -0.96 25.67
CA GLY A 215 -4.65 -0.02 26.58
C GLY A 215 -4.83 1.44 26.18
N PHE A 216 -4.60 1.79 24.92
CA PHE A 216 -4.77 3.18 24.44
C PHE A 216 -6.24 3.67 24.51
N PRO A 217 -7.25 2.92 24.03
CA PRO A 217 -8.65 3.29 24.25
C PRO A 217 -9.04 3.45 25.72
N VAL A 218 -8.59 2.54 26.59
CA VAL A 218 -8.83 2.63 28.04
C VAL A 218 -8.22 3.90 28.61
N LEU A 219 -6.97 4.21 28.27
CA LEU A 219 -6.31 5.45 28.68
C LEU A 219 -7.14 6.68 28.25
N VAL A 220 -7.52 6.76 26.97
CA VAL A 220 -8.28 7.89 26.43
C VAL A 220 -9.61 8.07 27.16
N VAL A 221 -10.37 6.98 27.37
CA VAL A 221 -11.68 7.04 28.04
C VAL A 221 -11.55 7.40 29.53
N LEU A 222 -10.53 6.89 30.22
CA LEU A 222 -10.27 7.23 31.61
C LEU A 222 -9.85 8.70 31.78
N THR A 223 -9.07 9.25 30.83
CA THR A 223 -8.66 10.65 30.88
C THR A 223 -9.79 11.61 30.50
N LEU A 224 -10.57 11.29 29.46
CA LEU A 224 -11.54 12.23 28.88
C LEU A 224 -13.00 11.99 29.29
N GLY A 225 -13.25 10.90 30.02
CA GLY A 225 -14.61 10.40 30.27
C GLY A 225 -15.21 9.69 29.04
N PRO A 226 -16.33 8.97 29.20
CA PRO A 226 -16.89 8.12 28.14
C PRO A 226 -17.27 8.87 26.86
N ALA A 227 -18.01 9.99 26.97
CA ALA A 227 -18.55 10.69 25.80
C ALA A 227 -17.46 11.32 24.92
N LEU A 228 -16.57 12.12 25.53
CA LEU A 228 -15.46 12.76 24.82
C LEU A 228 -14.40 11.74 24.40
N GLY A 229 -14.09 10.74 25.25
CA GLY A 229 -13.14 9.68 24.92
C GLY A 229 -13.55 8.82 23.73
N LEU A 230 -14.83 8.42 23.63
CA LEU A 230 -15.34 7.70 22.46
C LEU A 230 -15.34 8.56 21.21
N SER A 231 -15.67 9.85 21.34
CA SER A 231 -15.62 10.82 20.23
C SER A 231 -14.18 11.00 19.72
N PHE A 232 -13.21 11.09 20.63
CA PHE A 232 -11.79 11.13 20.33
C PHE A 232 -11.36 9.91 19.52
N LEU A 233 -11.69 8.70 19.99
CA LEU A 233 -11.31 7.47 19.29
C LEU A 233 -11.94 7.38 17.91
N ALA A 234 -13.20 7.81 17.75
CA ALA A 234 -13.87 7.87 16.47
C ALA A 234 -13.15 8.81 15.49
N VAL A 235 -12.86 10.05 15.90
CA VAL A 235 -12.13 11.01 15.05
C VAL A 235 -10.74 10.49 14.69
N GLN A 236 -10.00 9.93 15.65
CA GLN A 236 -8.68 9.34 15.41
C GLN A 236 -8.75 8.25 14.34
N LEU A 237 -9.71 7.33 14.46
CA LEU A 237 -9.88 6.21 13.53
C LEU A 237 -10.30 6.67 12.13
N VAL A 238 -11.20 7.66 12.05
CA VAL A 238 -11.61 8.25 10.76
C VAL A 238 -10.42 8.89 10.06
N VAL A 239 -9.66 9.74 10.75
CA VAL A 239 -8.50 10.42 10.15
C VAL A 239 -7.43 9.43 9.75
N PHE A 240 -7.12 8.45 10.61
CA PHE A 240 -6.18 7.38 10.30
C PHE A 240 -6.63 6.56 9.08
N GLY A 241 -7.89 6.13 9.04
CA GLY A 241 -8.46 5.33 7.96
C GLY A 241 -8.46 6.06 6.62
N VAL A 242 -8.97 7.31 6.61
CA VAL A 242 -8.97 8.16 5.42
C VAL A 242 -7.56 8.37 4.93
N TYR A 243 -6.63 8.76 5.80
CA TYR A 243 -5.27 9.07 5.39
C TYR A 243 -4.51 7.82 4.89
N MET A 244 -4.62 6.69 5.58
CA MET A 244 -4.05 5.43 5.11
C MET A 244 -4.62 5.05 3.73
N GLY A 245 -5.94 4.95 3.60
CA GLY A 245 -6.58 4.52 2.36
C GLY A 245 -6.32 5.47 1.18
N ALA A 246 -6.34 6.77 1.45
CA ALA A 246 -6.09 7.82 0.46
C ALA A 246 -4.63 7.85 -0.01
N THR A 247 -3.70 7.24 0.73
CA THR A 247 -2.29 7.12 0.32
C THR A 247 -2.03 5.90 -0.57
N PHE A 248 -2.56 4.72 -0.22
CA PHE A 248 -2.25 3.49 -0.96
C PHE A 248 -3.06 3.32 -2.25
N ALA A 249 -4.33 3.74 -2.23
CA ALA A 249 -5.21 3.52 -3.37
C ALA A 249 -4.76 4.24 -4.66
N PRO A 250 -4.28 5.51 -4.62
CA PRO A 250 -3.80 6.23 -5.79
C PRO A 250 -2.82 5.46 -6.67
N ASN A 251 -1.99 4.58 -6.12
CA ASN A 251 -0.93 4.00 -6.92
C ASN A 251 -1.33 2.75 -7.73
N HIS A 252 -2.42 2.07 -7.39
CA HIS A 252 -2.79 0.78 -8.01
C HIS A 252 -4.24 0.64 -8.45
N LYS A 253 -5.16 1.40 -7.84
CA LYS A 253 -6.61 1.23 -8.08
C LYS A 253 -7.01 1.84 -9.42
N GLY A 254 -7.57 1.04 -10.33
CA GLY A 254 -7.79 1.46 -11.72
C GLY A 254 -6.51 1.44 -12.58
N MET A 255 -5.49 0.70 -12.15
CA MET A 255 -4.42 0.23 -13.05
C MET A 255 -4.84 -1.11 -13.66
N PRO A 256 -4.22 -1.55 -14.79
CA PRO A 256 -4.53 -2.83 -15.42
C PRO A 256 -4.55 -4.00 -14.42
N LEU A 257 -5.53 -4.88 -14.57
CA LEU A 257 -5.58 -6.17 -13.89
C LEU A 257 -5.00 -7.24 -14.81
N LEU A 258 -4.19 -8.13 -14.25
CA LEU A 258 -3.60 -9.21 -15.01
C LEU A 258 -4.33 -10.53 -14.70
N PRO A 259 -4.71 -11.33 -15.72
CA PRO A 259 -5.25 -12.67 -15.51
C PRO A 259 -4.29 -13.57 -14.73
N LYS A 260 -4.81 -14.58 -14.02
CA LYS A 260 -4.01 -15.47 -13.16
C LYS A 260 -2.88 -16.20 -13.92
N ASP A 261 -3.13 -16.50 -15.19
CA ASP A 261 -2.27 -17.22 -16.15
C ASP A 261 -1.47 -16.28 -17.07
N ASN A 262 -1.44 -14.97 -16.78
CA ASN A 262 -0.64 -14.01 -17.54
C ASN A 262 0.83 -14.43 -17.66
N THR A 263 1.45 -14.05 -18.77
CA THR A 263 2.87 -14.33 -19.06
C THR A 263 3.78 -13.12 -18.90
N VAL A 264 3.28 -12.04 -18.27
CA VAL A 264 4.04 -10.80 -18.06
C VAL A 264 5.17 -11.05 -17.08
N ASP A 265 6.38 -10.63 -17.44
CA ASP A 265 7.57 -10.77 -16.59
C ASP A 265 7.48 -9.90 -15.32
N PHE A 266 8.39 -10.15 -14.38
CA PHE A 266 8.38 -9.46 -13.08
C PHE A 266 8.46 -7.94 -13.22
N LEU A 267 9.42 -7.42 -14.00
CA LEU A 267 9.64 -5.99 -14.14
C LEU A 267 8.43 -5.31 -14.79
N ARG A 268 7.97 -5.82 -15.93
CA ARG A 268 6.81 -5.26 -16.63
C ARG A 268 5.56 -5.32 -15.76
N ARG A 269 5.37 -6.39 -14.99
CA ARG A 269 4.26 -6.48 -14.04
C ARG A 269 4.30 -5.36 -13.01
N GLN A 270 5.45 -5.14 -12.36
CA GLN A 270 5.60 -4.09 -11.35
C GLN A 270 5.28 -2.70 -11.93
N VAL A 271 5.77 -2.40 -13.14
CA VAL A 271 5.59 -1.10 -13.80
C VAL A 271 4.15 -0.92 -14.29
N LEU A 272 3.61 -1.88 -15.04
CA LEU A 272 2.31 -1.74 -15.72
C LEU A 272 1.11 -1.69 -14.77
N THR A 273 1.24 -2.30 -13.59
CA THR A 273 0.17 -2.38 -12.58
C THR A 273 0.27 -1.31 -11.48
N SER A 274 1.22 -0.39 -11.64
CA SER A 274 1.47 0.69 -10.68
C SER A 274 1.54 2.03 -11.41
N ARG A 275 1.31 3.11 -10.69
CA ARG A 275 1.58 4.47 -11.17
C ARG A 275 2.18 5.31 -10.06
N ASN A 276 2.90 6.35 -10.48
CA ASN A 276 3.44 7.35 -9.59
C ASN A 276 2.51 8.56 -9.45
N ILE A 277 2.64 9.25 -8.32
CA ILE A 277 1.87 10.46 -8.02
C ILE A 277 2.80 11.67 -7.91
N ARG A 278 2.55 12.67 -8.76
CA ARG A 278 3.23 13.97 -8.74
C ARG A 278 2.62 14.89 -7.69
N GLY A 279 3.49 15.71 -7.08
CA GLY A 279 3.05 16.79 -6.19
C GLY A 279 4.15 17.38 -5.31
N GLY A 280 5.42 17.24 -5.72
CA GLY A 280 6.57 17.78 -5.01
C GLY A 280 6.77 17.19 -3.61
N ARG A 281 7.51 17.92 -2.78
CA ARG A 281 7.93 17.47 -1.45
C ARG A 281 6.78 17.26 -0.47
N PHE A 282 5.67 18.00 -0.64
CA PHE A 282 4.49 17.84 0.21
C PHE A 282 3.87 16.46 0.02
N VAL A 283 3.59 16.07 -1.22
CA VAL A 283 3.04 14.74 -1.54
C VAL A 283 4.03 13.63 -1.17
N GLU A 284 5.34 13.84 -1.40
CA GLU A 284 6.38 12.89 -0.98
C GLU A 284 6.33 12.60 0.52
N TYR A 285 6.27 13.65 1.35
CA TYR A 285 6.17 13.47 2.81
C TYR A 285 4.82 12.93 3.24
N ALA A 286 3.72 13.45 2.68
CA ALA A 286 2.38 13.03 3.01
C ALA A 286 2.14 11.54 2.68
N MET A 287 2.72 11.04 1.59
CA MET A 287 2.60 9.63 1.19
C MET A 287 3.77 8.76 1.69
N GLY A 288 4.68 9.33 2.47
CA GLY A 288 5.81 8.60 3.05
C GLY A 288 6.79 8.02 2.03
N GLY A 289 6.88 8.60 0.84
CA GLY A 289 7.66 8.11 -0.31
C GLY A 289 6.92 7.14 -1.22
N LEU A 290 5.71 6.70 -0.86
CA LEU A 290 4.90 5.77 -1.66
C LEU A 290 4.26 6.42 -2.88
N ASN A 291 4.41 7.73 -3.07
CA ASN A 291 4.09 8.37 -4.34
C ASN A 291 5.01 7.90 -5.49
N TYR A 292 6.14 7.26 -5.17
CA TYR A 292 7.05 6.58 -6.11
C TYR A 292 6.81 5.07 -6.11
N GLN A 293 5.56 4.66 -6.38
CA GLN A 293 5.14 3.27 -6.27
C GLN A 293 5.82 2.35 -7.29
N VAL A 294 6.05 2.83 -8.52
CA VAL A 294 6.73 2.03 -9.54
C VAL A 294 8.12 1.63 -9.05
N GLU A 295 8.91 2.59 -8.57
CA GLU A 295 10.24 2.36 -8.02
C GLU A 295 10.19 1.50 -6.75
N HIS A 296 9.19 1.72 -5.89
CA HIS A 296 8.99 0.92 -4.68
C HIS A 296 8.72 -0.56 -5.01
N HIS A 297 7.93 -0.84 -6.04
CA HIS A 297 7.65 -2.21 -6.46
C HIS A 297 8.85 -2.89 -7.13
N VAL A 298 9.63 -2.14 -7.92
CA VAL A 298 10.85 -2.66 -8.55
C VAL A 298 11.97 -2.85 -7.52
N PHE A 299 12.09 -1.96 -6.54
CA PHE A 299 13.16 -1.93 -5.54
C PHE A 299 12.63 -1.83 -4.11
N PRO A 300 11.88 -2.83 -3.60
CA PRO A 300 11.23 -2.72 -2.28
C PRO A 300 12.23 -2.52 -1.14
N ARG A 301 13.49 -2.97 -1.29
CA ARG A 301 14.54 -2.84 -0.27
C ARG A 301 15.31 -1.51 -0.34
N MET A 302 15.07 -0.68 -1.37
CA MET A 302 15.67 0.63 -1.49
C MET A 302 15.10 1.55 -0.39
N PRO A 303 15.93 2.35 0.31
CA PRO A 303 15.42 3.34 1.24
C PRO A 303 14.45 4.30 0.57
N SER A 304 13.31 4.56 1.21
CA SER A 304 12.24 5.41 0.66
C SER A 304 12.70 6.78 0.15
N VAL A 305 13.66 7.41 0.84
CA VAL A 305 14.24 8.70 0.40
C VAL A 305 14.99 8.65 -0.93
N ASN A 306 15.45 7.46 -1.35
CA ASN A 306 16.15 7.26 -2.62
C ASN A 306 15.18 7.00 -3.79
N LEU A 307 13.90 6.69 -3.54
CA LEU A 307 12.94 6.38 -4.62
C LEU A 307 12.77 7.54 -5.60
N ARG A 308 12.77 8.78 -5.11
CA ARG A 308 12.75 10.00 -5.97
C ARG A 308 13.95 10.08 -6.91
N HIS A 309 15.09 9.54 -6.50
CA HIS A 309 16.32 9.52 -7.28
C HIS A 309 16.36 8.32 -8.24
N ALA A 310 15.65 7.23 -7.91
CA ALA A 310 15.47 6.09 -8.79
C ALA A 310 14.50 6.40 -9.94
N ARG A 311 13.49 7.25 -9.71
CA ARG A 311 12.48 7.65 -10.71
C ARG A 311 13.04 7.99 -12.09
N PRO A 312 13.99 8.94 -12.26
CA PRO A 312 14.52 9.26 -13.59
C PRO A 312 15.25 8.07 -14.24
N ILE A 313 15.89 7.19 -13.46
CA ILE A 313 16.57 5.99 -13.98
C ILE A 313 15.54 4.98 -14.50
N VAL A 314 14.48 4.72 -13.72
CA VAL A 314 13.40 3.80 -14.12
C VAL A 314 12.63 4.34 -15.31
N GLN A 315 12.34 5.65 -15.35
CA GLN A 315 11.68 6.30 -16.49
C GLN A 315 12.50 6.17 -17.77
N ALA A 316 13.80 6.47 -17.73
CA ALA A 316 14.70 6.33 -18.87
C ALA A 316 14.76 4.87 -19.34
N PHE A 317 14.90 3.92 -18.42
CA PHE A 317 14.90 2.49 -18.73
C PHE A 317 13.59 2.03 -19.38
N CYS A 318 12.45 2.47 -18.84
CA CYS A 318 11.14 2.17 -19.41
C CYS A 318 11.01 2.72 -20.83
N ALA A 319 11.51 3.94 -21.10
CA ALA A 319 11.54 4.50 -22.45
C ALA A 319 12.43 3.68 -23.40
N GLU A 320 13.65 3.32 -22.98
CA GLU A 320 14.57 2.48 -23.78
C GLU A 320 13.95 1.12 -24.17
N LYS A 321 13.16 0.54 -23.27
CA LYS A 321 12.56 -0.79 -23.44
C LYS A 321 11.11 -0.76 -23.95
N ASN A 322 10.59 0.42 -24.30
CA ASN A 322 9.20 0.63 -24.71
C ASN A 322 8.18 0.06 -23.70
N ILE A 323 8.43 0.26 -22.42
CA ILE A 323 7.53 -0.13 -21.33
C ILE A 323 6.72 1.12 -20.92
N PRO A 324 5.39 1.12 -21.05
CA PRO A 324 4.55 2.20 -20.56
C PRO A 324 4.78 2.49 -19.08
N TYR A 325 5.16 3.72 -18.77
CA TYR A 325 5.38 4.21 -17.41
C TYR A 325 4.29 5.24 -17.09
N THR A 326 3.49 4.99 -16.06
CA THR A 326 2.32 5.82 -15.74
C THR A 326 2.59 6.75 -14.56
N GLU A 327 2.26 8.02 -14.72
CA GLU A 327 2.38 9.03 -13.67
C GLU A 327 1.26 10.08 -13.77
N THR A 328 0.64 10.43 -12.64
CA THR A 328 -0.53 11.32 -12.60
C THR A 328 -0.43 12.32 -11.45
N GLY A 329 -1.32 13.32 -11.43
CA GLY A 329 -1.55 14.12 -10.22
C GLY A 329 -2.37 13.35 -9.18
N LEU A 330 -2.32 13.77 -7.91
CA LEU A 330 -3.09 13.09 -6.85
C LEU A 330 -4.61 13.14 -7.10
N MET A 331 -5.14 14.32 -7.46
CA MET A 331 -6.57 14.49 -7.74
C MET A 331 -7.02 13.75 -9.00
N GLU A 332 -6.19 13.78 -10.04
CA GLU A 332 -6.39 12.98 -11.25
C GLU A 332 -6.45 11.49 -10.89
N SER A 333 -5.53 10.99 -10.07
CA SER A 333 -5.57 9.59 -9.63
C SER A 333 -6.84 9.24 -8.86
N TYR A 334 -7.37 10.16 -8.04
CA TYR A 334 -8.62 9.94 -7.34
C TYR A 334 -9.82 9.91 -8.30
N GLN A 335 -9.82 10.75 -9.34
CA GLN A 335 -10.84 10.70 -10.39
C GLN A 335 -10.82 9.35 -11.12
N ILE A 336 -9.64 8.84 -11.50
CA ILE A 336 -9.49 7.50 -12.10
C ILE A 336 -10.12 6.43 -11.21
N ILE A 337 -9.87 6.49 -9.90
CA ILE A 337 -10.38 5.50 -8.95
C ILE A 337 -11.90 5.53 -8.93
N VAL A 338 -12.48 6.71 -8.80
CA VAL A 338 -13.94 6.89 -8.77
C VAL A 338 -14.56 6.41 -10.08
N GLU A 339 -14.01 6.81 -11.22
CA GLU A 339 -14.49 6.38 -12.55
C GLU A 339 -14.38 4.87 -12.74
N TYR A 340 -13.23 4.28 -12.43
CA TYR A 340 -13.00 2.85 -12.54
C TYR A 340 -13.99 2.06 -11.67
N LEU A 341 -14.10 2.44 -10.40
CA LEU A 341 -15.00 1.82 -9.44
C LEU A 341 -16.47 1.95 -9.86
N ASN A 342 -16.88 3.08 -10.43
CA ASN A 342 -18.22 3.25 -10.99
C ASN A 342 -18.44 2.34 -12.22
N ARG A 343 -17.48 2.24 -13.14
CA ARG A 343 -17.58 1.33 -14.31
C ARG A 343 -17.69 -0.13 -13.87
N VAL A 344 -16.81 -0.58 -12.97
CA VAL A 344 -16.86 -1.94 -12.40
C VAL A 344 -18.20 -2.18 -11.70
N GLY A 345 -18.64 -1.24 -10.86
CA GLY A 345 -19.87 -1.36 -10.09
C GLY A 345 -21.15 -1.40 -10.93
N LEU A 346 -21.06 -0.95 -12.19
CA LEU A 346 -22.14 -0.96 -13.17
C LEU A 346 -21.96 -2.05 -14.25
N GLY A 347 -20.88 -2.84 -14.20
CA GLY A 347 -20.60 -3.94 -15.13
C GLY A 347 -20.01 -3.53 -16.49
N TYR A 348 -19.37 -2.36 -16.59
CA TYR A 348 -18.90 -1.76 -17.86
C TYR A 348 -17.36 -1.72 -18.01
N ALA A 349 -16.60 -2.54 -17.28
CA ALA A 349 -15.13 -2.48 -17.29
C ALA A 349 -14.48 -3.74 -17.88
N ASP A 350 -13.50 -3.57 -18.78
CA ASP A 350 -12.57 -4.64 -19.16
C ASP A 350 -11.45 -4.70 -18.09
N PRO A 351 -11.08 -5.90 -17.58
CA PRO A 351 -9.96 -6.06 -16.65
C PRO A 351 -8.62 -5.49 -17.16
N MET A 352 -8.41 -5.45 -18.48
CA MET A 352 -7.18 -5.00 -19.12
C MET A 352 -7.17 -3.49 -19.44
N ASP A 353 -8.31 -2.82 -19.35
CA ASP A 353 -8.41 -1.40 -19.64
C ASP A 353 -7.96 -0.55 -18.44
N CYS A 354 -6.83 0.14 -18.59
CA CYS A 354 -6.53 1.28 -17.75
C CYS A 354 -7.39 2.47 -18.22
N PRO A 355 -8.24 3.07 -17.35
CA PRO A 355 -9.10 4.19 -17.74
C PRO A 355 -8.33 5.36 -18.37
N ILE A 356 -7.08 5.60 -17.94
CA ILE A 356 -6.21 6.63 -18.52
C ILE A 356 -5.64 6.19 -19.86
N ALA A 357 -5.07 5.00 -19.97
CA ALA A 357 -4.46 4.57 -21.24
C ALA A 357 -5.50 4.40 -22.35
N ALA A 358 -6.75 4.10 -22.01
CA ALA A 358 -7.86 4.03 -22.97
C ALA A 358 -8.28 5.39 -23.54
N GLN A 359 -7.96 6.50 -22.87
CA GLN A 359 -8.26 7.87 -23.35
C GLN A 359 -7.22 8.39 -24.36
N TYR A 360 -6.05 7.76 -24.45
CA TYR A 360 -4.97 8.13 -25.37
C TYR A 360 -4.83 7.16 -26.57
N ARG A 361 -5.85 6.32 -26.83
CA ARG A 361 -5.91 5.40 -27.96
C ARG A 361 -6.74 5.94 -29.12
#